data_AF-A0A7G2C858-F1
#
_entry.id   AF-A0A7G2C858-F1
#
_cell.length_a   1.000
_cell.length_b   1.000
_cell.length_c   1.000
_cell.angle_alpha   90.00
_cell.angle_beta   90.00
_cell.angle_gamma   90.00
#
_symmetry.space_group_name_H-M   'P 1'
#
loop_
_entity.id
_entity.type
_entity.pdbx_description
1 polymer ?
#
loop_
_entity_poly.entity_id
_entity_poly.type
_entity_poly.pdbx_seq_one_letter_code
_entity_poly.pdbx_strand_id
1 'polypeptide(L)'
;MALPEGDQYTTVGKDDRFYLPFDTALQIFREANFPCAEVLHRGPLHSLLQLSPEFLSGVAATLFGLPPLPASYDNKAEGYVVRPVRDVWVCTNTEKQKWSRVIIKMKHPKFSEFAHTKEGGADGEEGTVDLTPFLTTGRVESVLSKYTSDEQGDHARMVQAVLEDAMKDAEKVKR
;
A
#
# COMPACT_ATOMS: atom_id res chain seq x y z
N MET A 1 -5.78 -9.90 38.20
CA MET A 1 -5.30 -10.99 37.33
C MET A 1 -3.90 -10.57 36.88
N ALA A 2 -2.86 -11.17 37.46
CA ALA A 2 -1.48 -10.79 37.17
C ALA A 2 -1.08 -11.33 35.80
N LEU A 3 -0.44 -10.50 34.96
CA LEU A 3 0.11 -10.93 33.68
C LEU A 3 1.31 -11.85 33.94
N PRO A 4 1.46 -12.95 33.18
CA PRO A 4 2.60 -13.86 33.35
C PRO A 4 3.89 -13.14 32.98
N GLU A 5 4.85 -13.16 33.90
CA GLU A 5 6.21 -12.67 33.68
C GLU A 5 6.97 -13.62 32.76
N GLY A 6 7.62 -13.05 31.75
CA GLY A 6 8.60 -13.76 30.92
C GLY A 6 8.09 -14.13 29.55
N ASP A 7 7.88 -13.12 28.70
CA ASP A 7 7.91 -13.32 27.26
C ASP A 7 8.27 -11.98 26.60
N GLN A 8 9.43 -11.93 25.93
CA GLN A 8 9.98 -10.74 25.27
C GLN A 8 9.14 -10.34 24.04
N TYR A 9 7.88 -9.96 24.20
CA TYR A 9 6.96 -9.71 23.07
C TYR A 9 6.13 -8.43 23.18
N THR A 10 6.46 -7.55 24.13
CA THR A 10 5.91 -6.20 24.22
C THR A 10 6.89 -5.20 23.64
N THR A 11 6.86 -4.96 22.33
CA THR A 11 7.37 -3.68 21.82
C THR A 11 6.38 -2.61 22.25
N VAL A 12 6.71 -1.95 23.35
CA VAL A 12 6.06 -0.74 23.83
C VAL A 12 6.02 0.24 22.65
N GLY A 13 4.83 0.52 22.12
CA GLY A 13 4.61 1.63 21.22
C GLY A 13 5.02 2.94 21.91
N LYS A 14 5.13 4.02 21.14
CA LYS A 14 5.68 5.32 21.59
C LYS A 14 5.07 5.93 22.87
N ASP A 15 3.99 5.34 23.42
CA ASP A 15 3.21 5.82 24.57
C ASP A 15 2.67 4.67 25.49
N ASP A 16 3.48 3.66 25.87
CA ASP A 16 3.04 2.51 26.71
C ASP A 16 1.90 1.62 26.13
N ARG A 17 1.60 1.81 24.84
CA ARG A 17 0.58 1.04 24.12
C ARG A 17 1.21 -0.17 23.43
N PHE A 18 0.59 -1.34 23.56
CA PHE A 18 0.98 -2.54 22.82
C PHE A 18 -0.20 -3.12 22.05
N TYR A 19 0.09 -3.92 21.02
CA TYR A 19 -0.93 -4.66 20.30
C TYR A 19 -1.06 -6.06 20.88
N LEU A 20 -2.31 -6.51 21.00
CA LEU A 20 -2.59 -7.88 21.42
C LEU A 20 -2.22 -8.87 20.31
N PRO A 21 -1.65 -10.04 20.65
CA PRO A 21 -1.56 -11.16 19.74
C PRO A 21 -2.92 -11.49 19.13
N PHE A 22 -2.95 -11.92 17.87
CA PHE A 22 -4.18 -12.09 17.11
C PHE A 22 -5.18 -13.01 17.80
N ASP A 23 -4.72 -14.19 18.26
CA ASP A 23 -5.60 -15.19 18.88
C ASP A 23 -6.15 -14.69 20.22
N THR A 24 -5.33 -13.98 21.01
CA THR A 24 -5.76 -13.36 22.27
C THR A 24 -6.83 -12.30 22.03
N ALA A 25 -6.62 -11.42 21.05
CA ALA A 25 -7.61 -10.41 20.69
C ALA A 25 -8.93 -11.05 20.23
N LEU A 26 -8.85 -12.06 19.35
CA LEU A 26 -10.02 -12.77 18.83
C LEU A 26 -10.81 -13.47 19.93
N GLN A 27 -10.12 -14.10 20.89
CA GLN A 27 -10.75 -14.71 22.06
C GLN A 27 -11.50 -13.66 22.88
N ILE A 28 -10.86 -12.54 23.22
CA ILE A 28 -11.47 -11.44 23.99
C ILE A 28 -12.71 -10.90 23.27
N PHE A 29 -12.63 -10.67 21.96
CA PHE A 29 -13.79 -10.19 21.19
C PHE A 29 -14.95 -11.18 21.22
N ARG A 30 -14.68 -12.48 21.09
CA ARG A 30 -15.72 -13.51 21.17
C ARG A 30 -16.36 -13.59 22.56
N GLU A 31 -15.56 -13.60 23.62
CA GLU A 31 -16.04 -13.64 25.00
C GLU A 31 -16.87 -12.39 25.35
N ALA A 32 -16.49 -11.24 24.80
CA ALA A 32 -17.20 -9.98 24.98
C ALA A 32 -18.41 -9.80 24.04
N ASN A 33 -18.69 -10.76 23.15
CA ASN A 33 -19.66 -10.62 22.06
C ASN A 33 -19.44 -9.34 21.21
N PHE A 34 -18.18 -8.96 21.03
CA PHE A 34 -17.80 -7.79 20.24
C PHE A 34 -17.61 -8.21 18.76
N PRO A 35 -18.28 -7.56 17.80
CA PRO A 35 -18.09 -7.87 16.39
C PRO A 35 -16.64 -7.67 15.95
N CYS A 36 -16.07 -8.68 15.30
CA CYS A 36 -14.70 -8.64 14.79
C CYS A 36 -14.61 -9.28 13.41
N ALA A 37 -13.59 -8.90 12.63
CA ALA A 37 -13.35 -9.50 11.33
C ALA A 37 -13.10 -11.01 11.45
N GLU A 38 -13.77 -11.79 10.60
CA GLU A 38 -13.61 -13.24 10.57
C GLU A 38 -12.26 -13.65 9.98
N VAL A 39 -11.73 -14.77 10.47
CA VAL A 39 -10.55 -15.39 9.87
C VAL A 39 -10.98 -16.08 8.59
N LEU A 40 -10.61 -15.50 7.45
CA LEU A 40 -10.85 -16.12 6.14
C LEU A 40 -9.98 -17.36 5.94
N HIS A 41 -8.68 -17.23 6.20
CA HIS A 41 -7.70 -18.31 6.08
C HIS A 41 -6.55 -18.15 7.10
N ARG A 42 -5.94 -19.27 7.49
CA ARG A 42 -4.73 -19.31 8.31
C ARG A 42 -3.74 -20.28 7.68
N GLY A 43 -2.49 -19.84 7.50
CA GLY A 43 -1.48 -20.65 6.82
C GLY A 43 -0.20 -19.88 6.56
N PRO A 44 0.72 -20.46 5.76
CA PRO A 44 1.97 -19.82 5.42
C PRO A 44 1.74 -18.60 4.50
N LEU A 45 2.57 -17.57 4.68
CA LEU A 45 2.43 -16.28 4.01
C LEU A 45 2.29 -16.41 2.48
N HIS A 46 3.12 -17.24 1.85
CA HIS A 46 3.10 -17.40 0.39
C HIS A 46 1.76 -17.90 -0.15
N SER A 47 1.07 -18.81 0.57
CA SER A 47 -0.25 -19.29 0.17
C SER A 47 -1.31 -18.22 0.34
N LEU A 48 -1.22 -17.43 1.42
CA LEU A 48 -2.17 -16.34 1.69
C LEU A 48 -2.07 -15.21 0.66
N LEU A 49 -0.87 -14.93 0.15
CA LEU A 49 -0.65 -13.91 -0.90
C LEU A 49 -1.16 -14.33 -2.28
N GLN A 50 -1.47 -15.61 -2.48
CA GLN A 50 -2.02 -16.14 -3.73
C GLN A 50 -3.56 -16.13 -3.75
N LEU A 51 -4.21 -15.75 -2.64
CA LEU A 51 -5.67 -15.69 -2.58
C LEU A 51 -6.20 -14.53 -3.44
N SER A 52 -7.27 -14.77 -4.19
CA SER A 52 -7.92 -13.71 -4.96
C SER A 52 -8.54 -12.68 -4.03
N PRO A 53 -8.29 -11.36 -4.23
CA PRO A 53 -8.99 -10.32 -3.50
C PRO A 53 -10.42 -10.10 -4.01
N GLU A 54 -10.84 -10.79 -5.07
CA GLU A 54 -12.18 -10.68 -5.67
C GLU A 54 -13.14 -11.70 -5.08
N PHE A 55 -13.84 -11.32 -4.01
CA PHE A 55 -14.86 -12.17 -3.38
C PHE A 55 -16.03 -11.34 -2.86
N LEU A 56 -17.15 -12.01 -2.59
CA LEU A 56 -18.33 -11.37 -2.00
C LEU A 56 -18.14 -11.20 -0.49
N SER A 57 -18.50 -10.02 0.03
CA SER A 57 -18.45 -9.72 1.45
C SER A 57 -19.51 -10.52 2.22
N GLY A 58 -19.05 -11.30 3.20
CA GLY A 58 -19.92 -12.02 4.15
C GLY A 58 -20.40 -11.18 5.33
N VAL A 59 -19.82 -9.98 5.54
CA VAL A 59 -19.97 -9.18 6.77
C VAL A 59 -21.43 -8.99 7.22
N ALA A 60 -22.32 -8.61 6.31
CA ALA A 60 -23.72 -8.37 6.63
C ALA A 60 -24.42 -9.62 7.17
N ALA A 61 -24.16 -10.78 6.56
CA ALA A 61 -24.75 -12.04 6.97
C ALA A 61 -24.07 -12.62 8.21
N THR A 62 -22.74 -12.68 8.24
CA THR A 62 -21.99 -13.39 9.28
C THR A 62 -21.89 -12.61 10.59
N LEU A 63 -21.77 -11.27 10.54
CA LEU A 63 -21.65 -10.45 11.76
C LEU A 63 -22.98 -9.88 12.25
N PHE A 64 -23.95 -9.67 11.35
CA PHE A 64 -25.18 -8.97 11.69
C PHE A 64 -26.46 -9.78 11.43
N GLY A 65 -26.36 -11.00 10.90
CA GLY A 65 -27.52 -11.86 10.64
C GLY A 65 -28.49 -11.27 9.60
N LEU A 66 -28.02 -10.36 8.75
CA LEU A 66 -28.83 -9.70 7.73
C LEU A 66 -29.03 -10.63 6.53
N PRO A 67 -30.17 -10.56 5.84
CA PRO A 67 -30.40 -11.33 4.62
C PRO A 67 -29.37 -10.95 3.54
N PRO A 68 -29.01 -11.89 2.64
CA PRO A 68 -28.14 -11.58 1.52
C PRO A 68 -28.77 -10.52 0.62
N LEU A 69 -27.94 -9.67 0.03
CA LEU A 69 -28.41 -8.71 -0.97
C LEU A 69 -28.98 -9.45 -2.19
N PRO A 70 -29.97 -8.85 -2.89
CA PRO A 70 -30.49 -9.44 -4.12
C PRO A 70 -29.38 -9.71 -5.13
N ALA A 71 -29.51 -10.76 -5.94
CA ALA A 71 -28.48 -11.18 -6.91
C ALA A 71 -28.12 -10.10 -7.96
N SER A 72 -28.95 -9.06 -8.10
CA SER A 72 -28.66 -7.89 -8.93
C SER A 72 -27.60 -6.96 -8.36
N TYR A 73 -27.24 -7.10 -7.07
CA TYR A 73 -26.21 -6.31 -6.40
C TYR A 73 -24.93 -7.12 -6.25
N ASP A 74 -23.80 -6.50 -6.62
CA ASP A 74 -22.49 -7.11 -6.45
C ASP A 74 -21.87 -6.65 -5.13
N ASN A 75 -22.13 -7.39 -4.04
CA ASN A 75 -21.61 -7.08 -2.70
C ASN A 75 -20.12 -7.47 -2.57
N LYS A 76 -19.26 -6.96 -3.45
CA LYS A 76 -17.82 -7.25 -3.41
C LYS A 76 -17.21 -6.72 -2.12
N ALA A 77 -16.36 -7.52 -1.51
CA ALA A 77 -15.48 -7.04 -0.45
C ALA A 77 -14.42 -6.08 -1.04
N GLU A 78 -14.00 -5.09 -0.24
CA GLU A 78 -12.83 -4.26 -0.60
C GLU A 78 -11.57 -5.12 -0.75
N GLY A 79 -11.49 -6.23 -0.03
CA GLY A 79 -10.38 -7.18 -0.06
C GLY A 79 -10.14 -7.80 1.31
N TYR A 80 -8.90 -8.21 1.56
CA TYR A 80 -8.50 -8.84 2.81
C TYR A 80 -7.16 -8.31 3.34
N VAL A 81 -6.91 -8.57 4.61
CA VAL A 81 -5.66 -8.20 5.30
C VAL A 81 -4.91 -9.45 5.69
N VAL A 82 -3.63 -9.51 5.33
CA VAL A 82 -2.70 -10.54 5.80
C VAL A 82 -1.81 -9.93 6.87
N ARG A 83 -1.80 -10.55 8.05
CA ARG A 83 -0.92 -10.18 9.16
C ARG A 83 -0.36 -11.45 9.82
N PRO A 84 0.83 -11.39 10.43
CA PRO A 84 1.29 -12.47 11.27
C PRO A 84 0.45 -12.55 12.56
N VAL A 85 0.36 -13.76 13.12
CA VAL A 85 -0.39 -14.05 14.36
C VAL A 85 0.16 -13.26 15.54
N ARG A 86 1.48 -13.11 15.58
CA ARG A 86 2.21 -12.26 16.53
C ARG A 86 2.67 -11.01 15.80
N ASP A 87 2.60 -9.85 16.44
CA ASP A 87 3.03 -8.62 15.79
C ASP A 87 4.54 -8.64 15.50
N VAL A 88 4.87 -8.39 14.23
CA VAL A 88 6.24 -8.25 13.75
C VAL A 88 6.44 -6.81 13.35
N TRP A 89 7.54 -6.21 13.82
CA TRP A 89 7.94 -4.84 13.52
C TRP A 89 9.21 -4.83 12.70
N VAL A 90 9.23 -3.97 11.69
CA VAL A 90 10.40 -3.75 10.84
C VAL A 90 10.82 -2.29 10.90
N CYS A 91 12.13 -2.05 11.01
CA CYS A 91 12.68 -0.71 10.91
C CYS A 91 12.69 -0.31 9.43
N THR A 92 11.80 0.60 9.06
CA THR A 92 11.64 1.10 7.68
C THR A 92 12.59 2.25 7.34
N ASN A 93 13.15 2.90 8.36
CA ASN A 93 14.19 3.91 8.22
C ASN A 93 15.02 3.91 9.50
N THR A 94 16.27 3.47 9.38
CA THR A 94 17.20 3.31 10.50
C THR A 94 17.65 4.64 11.08
N GLU A 95 17.93 5.63 10.23
CA GLU A 95 18.36 6.99 10.64
C GLU A 95 17.29 7.72 11.46
N LYS A 96 16.02 7.56 11.08
CA LYS A 96 14.86 8.19 11.75
C LYS A 96 14.20 7.27 12.78
N GLN A 97 14.78 6.09 13.03
CA GLN A 97 14.21 5.06 13.90
C GLN A 97 12.72 4.81 13.66
N LYS A 98 12.31 4.78 12.38
CA LYS A 98 10.91 4.61 12.01
C LYS A 98 10.56 3.14 11.91
N TRP A 99 9.71 2.67 12.82
CA TRP A 99 9.22 1.30 12.86
C TRP A 99 7.83 1.19 12.26
N SER A 100 7.58 0.13 11.49
CA SER A 100 6.28 -0.18 10.92
C SER A 100 5.89 -1.62 11.20
N ARG A 101 4.59 -1.87 11.37
CA ARG A 101 4.05 -3.23 11.52
C ARG A 101 4.01 -3.92 10.17
N VAL A 102 4.29 -5.22 10.18
CA VAL A 102 4.15 -6.07 9.00
C VAL A 102 2.66 -6.41 8.81
N ILE A 103 2.00 -5.65 7.95
CA ILE A 103 0.60 -5.86 7.54
C ILE A 103 0.51 -5.64 6.04
N ILE A 104 -0.09 -6.59 5.33
CA ILE A 104 -0.29 -6.53 3.89
C ILE A 104 -1.79 -6.42 3.62
N LYS A 105 -2.18 -5.47 2.78
CA LYS A 105 -3.57 -5.28 2.36
C LYS A 105 -3.70 -5.70 0.91
N MET A 106 -4.56 -6.67 0.65
CA MET A 106 -4.87 -7.16 -0.69
C MET A 106 -6.23 -6.60 -1.06
N LYS A 107 -6.30 -5.71 -2.05
CA LYS A 107 -7.52 -5.00 -2.43
C LYS A 107 -8.09 -5.52 -3.73
N HIS A 108 -9.41 -5.55 -3.83
CA HIS A 108 -10.14 -5.77 -5.06
C HIS A 108 -9.78 -4.66 -6.07
N PRO A 109 -9.42 -4.99 -7.33
CA PRO A 109 -8.95 -3.99 -8.30
C PRO A 109 -9.94 -2.84 -8.51
N LYS A 110 -11.23 -3.15 -8.60
CA LYS A 110 -12.30 -2.15 -8.75
C LYS A 110 -12.63 -1.32 -7.50
N PHE A 111 -12.01 -1.59 -6.35
CA PHE A 111 -12.24 -0.80 -5.12
C PHE A 111 -11.21 0.33 -4.95
N SER A 112 -10.34 0.55 -5.95
CA SER A 112 -9.36 1.64 -5.97
C SER A 112 -9.94 3.00 -6.37
N GLU A 113 -11.26 3.12 -6.54
CA GLU A 113 -11.95 4.34 -7.01
C GLU A 113 -11.83 5.56 -6.05
N PHE A 114 -11.17 5.41 -4.90
CA PHE A 114 -10.75 6.51 -4.03
C PHE A 114 -9.25 6.49 -3.74
N ALA A 115 -8.42 6.16 -4.73
CA ALA A 115 -7.11 6.79 -4.76
C ALA A 115 -7.39 8.29 -4.81
N HIS A 116 -7.26 8.99 -3.68
CA HIS A 116 -6.91 10.38 -3.74
C HIS A 116 -5.66 10.42 -4.61
N THR A 117 -5.86 10.72 -5.90
CA THR A 117 -4.85 11.28 -6.75
C THR A 117 -4.36 12.46 -5.94
N LYS A 118 -3.26 12.26 -5.20
CA LYS A 118 -2.32 13.35 -5.05
C LYS A 118 -2.06 13.73 -6.49
N GLU A 119 -2.56 14.89 -6.89
CA GLU A 119 -2.31 15.47 -8.21
C GLU A 119 -0.83 15.25 -8.52
N GLY A 120 -0.59 14.37 -9.49
CA GLY A 120 0.67 13.65 -9.59
C GLY A 120 0.62 12.47 -10.55
N GLY A 121 0.00 12.66 -11.72
CA GLY A 121 0.38 11.98 -12.96
C GLY A 121 -0.17 10.57 -13.22
N ALA A 122 -1.22 10.54 -14.04
CA ALA A 122 -1.53 9.55 -15.08
C ALA A 122 -1.63 8.05 -14.69
N ASP A 123 -2.88 7.60 -14.54
CA ASP A 123 -3.31 6.28 -15.00
C ASP A 123 -3.13 6.18 -16.53
N GLY A 124 -2.49 5.11 -16.99
CA GLY A 124 -2.38 4.77 -18.40
C GLY A 124 -1.28 3.74 -18.65
N GLU A 125 -1.64 2.46 -18.69
CA GLU A 125 -0.86 1.44 -19.42
C GLU A 125 -0.96 1.68 -20.93
N GLU A 126 -0.53 2.85 -21.41
CA GLU A 126 -0.17 3.06 -22.80
C GLU A 126 1.36 3.21 -22.86
N GLY A 127 2.03 2.08 -23.14
CA GLY A 127 3.42 2.00 -23.55
C GLY A 127 4.37 2.91 -22.76
N THR A 128 4.71 2.54 -21.52
CA THR A 128 5.80 3.18 -20.78
C THR A 128 7.07 3.20 -21.63
N VAL A 129 7.40 4.38 -22.16
CA VAL A 129 8.65 4.60 -22.88
C VAL A 129 9.75 4.63 -21.83
N ASP A 130 10.67 3.66 -21.88
CA ASP A 130 11.86 3.71 -21.05
C ASP A 130 12.75 4.89 -21.52
N LEU A 131 12.66 6.00 -20.78
CA LEU A 131 13.44 7.20 -21.02
C LEU A 131 14.81 7.17 -20.32
N THR A 132 15.08 6.17 -19.48
CA THR A 132 16.35 6.01 -18.77
C THR A 132 17.59 6.14 -19.67
N PRO A 133 17.66 5.52 -20.86
CA PRO A 133 18.83 5.67 -21.73
C PRO A 133 19.00 7.08 -22.31
N PHE A 134 17.95 7.90 -22.31
CA PHE A 134 18.01 9.27 -22.82
C PHE A 134 18.34 10.29 -21.72
N LEU A 135 18.20 9.94 -20.44
CA LEU A 135 18.49 10.82 -19.31
C LEU A 135 19.99 10.80 -18.94
N THR A 136 20.80 11.56 -19.67
CA THR A 136 22.24 11.70 -19.43
C THR A 136 22.60 13.06 -18.81
N THR A 137 23.75 13.12 -18.13
CA THR A 137 24.29 14.40 -17.60
C THR A 137 24.49 15.42 -18.71
N GLY A 138 24.97 15.00 -19.88
CA GLY A 138 25.11 15.87 -21.04
C GLY A 138 23.78 16.44 -21.55
N ARG A 139 22.67 15.70 -21.43
CA ARG A 139 21.34 16.23 -21.76
C ARG A 139 20.91 17.30 -20.76
N VAL A 140 21.11 17.06 -19.47
CA VAL A 140 20.80 18.03 -18.42
C VAL A 140 21.58 19.34 -18.66
N GLU A 141 22.89 19.25 -18.92
CA GLU A 141 23.74 20.42 -19.23
C GLU A 141 23.29 21.13 -20.51
N SER A 142 22.95 20.37 -21.57
CA SER A 142 22.45 20.94 -22.82
C SER A 142 21.11 21.65 -22.65
N VAL A 143 20.24 21.18 -21.75
CA VAL A 143 18.95 21.83 -21.46
C VAL A 143 19.20 23.07 -20.62
N LEU A 144 19.97 22.97 -19.53
CA LEU A 144 20.27 24.09 -18.64
C LEU A 144 20.95 25.25 -19.37
N SER A 145 21.84 24.98 -20.33
CA SER A 145 22.52 26.03 -21.11
C SER A 145 21.59 26.89 -21.98
N LYS A 146 20.34 26.46 -22.21
CA LYS A 146 19.32 27.23 -22.95
C LYS A 146 18.54 28.20 -22.05
N TYR A 147 18.73 28.14 -20.73
CA TYR A 147 18.02 28.96 -19.76
C TYR A 147 18.98 29.89 -19.03
N THR A 148 18.45 31.04 -18.60
CA THR A 148 19.19 31.98 -17.76
C THR A 148 19.40 31.42 -16.35
N SER A 149 20.39 31.94 -15.60
CA SER A 149 20.65 31.52 -14.22
C SER A 149 19.43 31.63 -13.30
N ASP A 150 18.59 32.63 -13.54
CA ASP A 150 17.39 32.89 -12.74
C ASP A 150 16.29 31.86 -13.04
N GLU A 151 16.19 31.40 -14.29
CA GLU A 151 15.24 30.36 -14.70
C GLU A 151 15.67 28.95 -14.28
N GLN A 152 16.97 28.70 -14.17
CA GLN A 152 17.51 27.42 -13.70
C GLN A 152 17.14 27.13 -12.23
N GLY A 153 16.76 28.15 -11.46
CA GLY A 153 16.26 28.00 -10.08
C GLY A 153 14.89 27.34 -9.98
N ASP A 154 14.11 27.29 -11.08
CA ASP A 154 12.83 26.59 -11.14
C ASP A 154 13.05 25.11 -11.47
N HIS A 155 13.29 24.32 -10.43
CA HIS A 155 13.54 22.89 -10.54
C HIS A 155 12.43 22.12 -11.27
N ALA A 156 11.16 22.49 -11.08
CA ALA A 156 10.04 21.80 -11.71
C ALA A 156 10.07 22.04 -13.23
N ARG A 157 10.27 23.29 -13.63
CA ARG A 157 10.41 23.68 -15.04
C ARG A 157 11.62 23.02 -15.71
N MET A 158 12.75 22.91 -15.01
CA MET A 158 13.95 22.27 -15.56
C MET A 158 13.78 20.77 -15.74
N VAL A 159 13.17 20.07 -14.77
CA VAL A 159 12.86 18.64 -14.89
C VAL A 159 11.93 18.39 -16.07
N GLN A 160 10.89 19.21 -16.24
CA GLN A 160 9.99 19.11 -17.39
C GLN A 160 10.73 19.31 -18.72
N ALA A 161 11.58 20.35 -18.82
CA ALA A 161 12.33 20.63 -20.04
C ALA A 161 13.29 19.48 -20.41
N VAL A 162 13.92 18.83 -19.42
CA VAL A 162 14.77 17.64 -19.64
C VAL A 162 13.95 16.44 -20.13
N LEU A 163 12.77 16.21 -19.55
CA LEU A 163 11.87 15.13 -19.95
C LEU A 163 11.35 15.33 -21.38
N GLU A 164 10.92 16.54 -21.74
CA GLU A 164 10.45 16.87 -23.09
C GLU A 164 11.55 16.68 -24.15
N ASP A 165 12.79 17.08 -23.83
CA ASP A 165 13.95 16.89 -24.71
C ASP A 165 14.26 15.39 -24.88
N ALA A 166 14.22 14.61 -23.78
CA ALA A 166 14.42 13.15 -23.80
C ALA A 166 13.35 12.42 -24.63
N MET A 167 12.08 12.82 -24.51
CA MET A 167 10.98 12.23 -25.28
C MET A 167 11.15 12.45 -26.79
N LYS A 168 11.57 13.66 -27.21
CA LYS A 168 11.80 13.97 -28.63
C LYS A 168 12.85 13.06 -29.27
N ASP A 169 13.87 12.66 -28.52
CA ASP A 169 14.88 11.73 -29.04
C ASP A 169 14.41 10.27 -29.00
N ALA A 170 13.65 9.89 -27.96
CA ALA A 170 13.03 8.57 -27.90
C ALA A 170 12.06 8.32 -29.09
N GLU A 171 11.34 9.35 -29.53
CA GLU A 171 10.47 9.30 -30.72
C GLU A 171 11.25 9.12 -32.03
N LYS A 172 12.45 9.70 -32.14
CA LYS A 172 13.31 9.54 -33.33
C LYS A 172 13.85 8.12 -33.48
N VAL A 173 14.09 7.43 -32.36
CA VAL A 173 14.61 6.05 -32.36
C VAL A 173 13.53 5.02 -32.71
N LYS A 174 12.25 5.37 -32.57
CA LYS A 174 11.11 4.51 -32.95
C LYS A 174 10.77 4.53 -34.45
N ARG A 175 11.39 5.40 -35.26
CA ARG A 175 11.22 5.48 -36.73
C ARG A 175 12.41 4.90 -37.46
#